data_AF-A0A528TIC9-F1
#
_entry.id   AF-A0A528TIC9-F1
#
_cell.length_a   1.000
_cell.length_b   1.000
_cell.length_c   1.000
_cell.angle_alpha   90.00
_cell.angle_beta   90.00
_cell.angle_gamma   90.00
#
_symmetry.space_group_name_H-M   'P 1'
#
loop_
_entity.id
_entity.type
_entity.pdbx_description
1 polymer ?
#
loop_
_entity_poly.entity_id
_entity_poly.type
_entity_poly.pdbx_seq_one_letter_code
_entity_poly.pdbx_strand_id
1 'polypeptide(L)'
;IKWKTVLDTNSERKYIVCNADEGDSATFADRMIMEGDPFVLIEGMAIAGIATGATKGFVYIRSEYPHAVATMNKAVAIARKAGVLGVNVLGSPNAFDMEIRVGAGAYVCGEETSLLNSLEG
;
A
#
# COMPACT_ATOMS: atom_id res chain seq x y z
N ILE A 1 16.27 9.86 -0.12
CA ILE A 1 16.73 9.86 1.30
C ILE A 1 15.87 8.92 2.15
N LYS A 2 14.54 9.09 2.25
CA LYS A 2 13.64 8.20 3.03
C LYS A 2 13.85 6.69 2.76
N TRP A 3 13.81 6.26 1.49
CA TRP A 3 14.02 4.85 1.13
C TRP A 3 15.42 4.34 1.43
N LYS A 4 16.45 5.18 1.29
CA LYS A 4 17.82 4.80 1.64
C LYS A 4 17.93 4.51 3.14
N THR A 5 17.30 5.33 3.99
CA THR A 5 17.23 5.07 5.42
C THR A 5 16.55 3.72 5.73
N VAL A 6 15.44 3.41 5.05
CA VAL A 6 14.75 2.11 5.23
C VAL A 6 15.62 0.96 4.77
N LEU A 7 16.29 1.09 3.61
CA LEU A 7 17.21 0.09 3.08
C LEU A 7 18.37 -0.18 4.04
N ASP A 8 19.03 0.88 4.52
CA ASP A 8 20.22 0.81 5.37
C ASP A 8 19.90 0.34 6.80
N THR A 9 18.64 0.37 7.22
CA THR A 9 18.20 -0.13 8.54
C THR A 9 18.30 -1.65 8.59
N ASN A 10 19.02 -2.18 9.58
CA ASN A 10 19.08 -3.62 9.83
C ASN A 10 17.83 -4.09 10.59
N SER A 11 16.92 -4.75 9.89
CA SER A 11 15.71 -5.34 10.46
C SER A 11 15.36 -6.61 9.69
N GLU A 12 14.90 -7.63 10.41
CA GLU A 12 14.39 -8.88 9.82
C GLU A 12 13.13 -8.65 8.99
N ARG A 13 12.36 -7.60 9.31
CA ARG A 13 11.11 -7.28 8.63
C ARG A 13 10.96 -5.78 8.38
N LYS A 14 10.58 -5.45 7.15
CA LYS A 14 10.31 -4.09 6.69
C LYS A 14 8.97 -4.09 5.96
N TYR A 15 8.31 -2.94 5.98
CA TYR A 15 6.98 -2.77 5.40
C TYR A 15 6.96 -1.56 4.47
N ILE A 16 6.12 -1.63 3.44
CA ILE A 16 5.71 -0.47 2.65
C ILE A 16 4.30 -0.09 3.08
N VAL A 17 4.09 1.18 3.43
CA VAL A 17 2.77 1.66 3.82
C VAL A 17 2.38 2.80 2.89
N CYS A 18 1.28 2.63 2.18
CA CYS A 18 0.65 3.66 1.38
C CYS A 18 -0.46 4.31 2.22
N ASN A 19 -0.31 5.60 2.45
CA ASN A 19 -1.34 6.44 3.03
C ASN A 19 -2.29 6.90 1.92
N ALA A 20 -3.50 6.37 1.89
CA ALA A 20 -4.57 6.72 0.96
C ALA A 20 -5.81 7.23 1.73
N ASP A 21 -5.57 7.93 2.84
CA ASP A 21 -6.63 8.52 3.67
C ASP A 21 -7.25 9.77 3.04
N GLU A 22 -6.53 10.48 2.15
CA GLU A 22 -6.96 11.69 1.39
C GLU A 22 -8.08 12.48 2.10
N GLY A 23 -7.80 12.90 3.35
CA GLY A 23 -8.80 13.46 4.27
C GLY A 23 -9.11 14.94 4.02
N ASP A 24 -8.25 15.63 3.29
CA ASP A 24 -8.38 17.06 2.98
C ASP A 24 -9.61 17.32 2.10
N SER A 25 -10.28 18.46 2.33
CA SER A 25 -11.42 18.85 1.50
C SER A 25 -10.99 19.15 0.07
N ALA A 26 -11.78 18.68 -0.91
CA ALA A 26 -11.61 18.90 -2.35
C ALA A 26 -10.39 18.22 -3.02
N THR A 27 -9.74 17.27 -2.35
CA THR A 27 -8.78 16.36 -2.97
C THR A 27 -9.48 15.08 -3.41
N PHE A 28 -9.10 14.55 -4.56
CA PHE A 28 -9.64 13.30 -5.13
C PHE A 28 -8.64 12.60 -6.07
N ALA A 29 -7.38 13.03 -6.07
CA ALA A 29 -6.36 12.51 -6.97
C ALA A 29 -6.01 11.06 -6.61
N ASP A 30 -5.87 10.77 -5.31
CA ASP A 30 -5.58 9.42 -4.82
C ASP A 30 -6.75 8.49 -5.12
N ARG A 31 -7.98 8.98 -4.90
CA ARG A 31 -9.20 8.26 -5.29
C ARG A 31 -9.22 7.91 -6.77
N MET A 32 -8.87 8.86 -7.64
CA MET A 32 -8.84 8.64 -9.09
C MET A 32 -7.82 7.58 -9.51
N ILE A 33 -6.64 7.54 -8.88
CA ILE A 33 -5.65 6.49 -9.14
C ILE A 33 -6.21 5.14 -8.68
N MET A 34 -6.72 5.04 -7.46
CA MET A 34 -7.21 3.76 -6.93
C MET A 34 -8.44 3.21 -7.66
N GLU A 35 -9.32 4.08 -8.15
CA GLU A 35 -10.53 3.67 -8.88
C GLU A 35 -10.27 3.47 -10.38
N GLY A 36 -9.39 4.27 -10.99
CA GLY A 36 -9.17 4.31 -12.43
C GLY A 36 -8.01 3.46 -12.92
N ASP A 37 -6.88 3.47 -12.20
CA ASP A 37 -5.67 2.72 -12.55
C ASP A 37 -4.95 2.15 -11.31
N PRO A 38 -5.58 1.20 -10.59
CA PRO A 38 -5.04 0.66 -9.35
C PRO A 38 -3.71 -0.08 -9.53
N PHE A 39 -3.40 -0.55 -10.74
CA PHE A 39 -2.19 -1.33 -11.00
C PHE A 39 -0.93 -0.45 -10.96
N VAL A 40 -1.01 0.83 -11.30
CA VAL A 40 0.10 1.77 -11.15
C VAL A 40 0.51 1.90 -9.68
N LEU A 41 -0.46 1.94 -8.75
CA LEU A 41 -0.16 1.96 -7.32
C LEU A 41 0.47 0.64 -6.86
N ILE A 42 -0.06 -0.50 -7.31
CA ILE A 42 0.48 -1.83 -6.99
C ILE A 42 1.93 -1.97 -7.47
N GLU A 43 2.21 -1.56 -8.71
CA GLU A 43 3.56 -1.58 -9.28
C GLU A 43 4.51 -0.69 -8.49
N GLY A 44 4.10 0.55 -8.20
CA GLY A 44 4.91 1.49 -7.41
C GLY A 44 5.26 0.94 -6.02
N MET A 45 4.31 0.28 -5.36
CA MET A 45 4.55 -0.35 -4.06
C MET A 45 5.47 -1.57 -4.16
N ALA A 46 5.36 -2.38 -5.21
CA ALA A 46 6.26 -3.50 -5.44
C ALA A 46 7.70 -3.01 -5.69
N ILE A 47 7.87 -1.96 -6.50
CA ILE A 47 9.17 -1.31 -6.72
C ILE A 47 9.75 -0.82 -5.39
N ALA A 48 8.95 -0.14 -4.57
CA ALA A 48 9.37 0.36 -3.26
C ALA A 48 9.77 -0.80 -2.32
N GLY A 49 9.00 -1.90 -2.32
CA GLY A 49 9.27 -3.09 -1.52
C GLY A 49 10.62 -3.70 -1.86
N ILE A 50 10.83 -3.96 -3.16
CA ILE A 50 12.09 -4.51 -3.68
C ILE A 50 13.26 -3.58 -3.37
N ALA A 51 13.11 -2.27 -3.62
CA ALA A 51 14.17 -1.29 -3.42
C ALA A 51 14.60 -1.13 -1.95
N THR A 52 13.74 -1.49 -1.00
CA THR A 52 13.99 -1.32 0.44
C THR A 52 14.17 -2.63 1.21
N GLY A 53 13.96 -3.77 0.54
CA GLY A 53 13.96 -5.10 1.15
C GLY A 53 12.69 -5.42 1.97
N ALA A 54 11.61 -4.66 1.79
CA ALA A 54 10.32 -4.96 2.39
C ALA A 54 9.58 -6.02 1.57
N THR A 55 8.99 -7.01 2.24
CA THR A 55 8.25 -8.11 1.60
C THR A 55 6.74 -8.00 1.79
N LYS A 56 6.27 -7.02 2.58
CA LYS A 56 4.85 -6.81 2.87
C LYS A 56 4.47 -5.33 2.74
N GLY A 57 3.34 -5.08 2.09
CA GLY A 57 2.76 -3.76 1.92
C GLY A 57 1.35 -3.62 2.53
N PHE A 58 1.00 -2.42 2.95
CA PHE A 58 -0.37 -2.06 3.34
C PHE A 58 -0.80 -0.80 2.60
N VAL A 59 -2.04 -0.79 2.09
CA VAL A 59 -2.71 0.43 1.63
C VAL A 59 -3.79 0.75 2.63
N TYR A 60 -3.64 1.85 3.36
CA TYR A 60 -4.65 2.33 4.27
C TYR A 60 -5.57 3.30 3.52
N ILE A 61 -6.80 2.87 3.24
CA ILE A 61 -7.81 3.65 2.51
C ILE A 61 -8.88 4.11 3.49
N ARG A 62 -9.26 5.39 3.43
CA ARG A 62 -10.36 5.92 4.23
C ARG A 62 -11.68 5.16 3.99
N SER A 63 -12.53 5.06 5.02
CA SER A 63 -13.84 4.39 4.94
C SER A 63 -14.79 4.99 3.89
N GLU A 64 -14.62 6.27 3.59
CA GLU A 64 -15.50 7.05 2.70
C GLU A 64 -15.26 6.75 1.23
N TYR A 65 -14.23 5.94 0.89
CA TYR A 65 -13.93 5.51 -0.48
C TYR A 65 -14.24 4.01 -0.70
N PRO A 66 -15.51 3.56 -0.56
CA PRO A 66 -15.84 2.14 -0.70
C PRO A 66 -15.58 1.60 -2.11
N HIS A 67 -15.68 2.45 -3.14
CA HIS A 67 -15.36 2.09 -4.52
C HIS A 67 -13.87 1.84 -4.72
N ALA A 68 -13.00 2.73 -4.21
CA ALA A 68 -11.56 2.53 -4.22
C ALA A 68 -11.17 1.23 -3.48
N VAL A 69 -11.74 0.98 -2.29
CA VAL A 69 -11.50 -0.27 -1.54
C VAL A 69 -11.88 -1.50 -2.36
N ALA A 70 -13.06 -1.51 -2.98
CA ALA A 70 -13.51 -2.64 -3.78
C ALA A 70 -12.64 -2.86 -5.03
N THR A 71 -12.26 -1.78 -5.71
CA THR A 71 -11.40 -1.82 -6.90
C THR A 71 -10.00 -2.31 -6.56
N MET A 72 -9.38 -1.75 -5.51
CA MET A 72 -8.04 -2.15 -5.07
C MET A 72 -7.99 -3.61 -4.61
N ASN A 73 -8.98 -4.10 -3.87
CA ASN A 73 -9.03 -5.51 -3.48
C ASN A 73 -9.09 -6.45 -4.69
N LYS A 74 -9.89 -6.10 -5.72
CA LYS A 74 -9.94 -6.86 -6.98
C LYS A 74 -8.60 -6.80 -7.72
N ALA A 75 -8.01 -5.62 -7.83
CA ALA A 75 -6.72 -5.42 -8.50
C ALA A 75 -5.59 -6.22 -7.83
N VAL A 76 -5.53 -6.21 -6.49
CA VAL A 76 -4.56 -7.03 -5.72
C VAL A 76 -4.75 -8.52 -6.01
N ALA A 77 -5.99 -9.02 -6.05
CA ALA A 77 -6.25 -10.42 -6.37
C ALA A 77 -5.81 -10.78 -7.80
N ILE A 78 -6.06 -9.88 -8.78
CA ILE A 78 -5.62 -10.05 -10.17
C ILE A 78 -4.08 -10.05 -10.25
N ALA A 79 -3.43 -9.07 -9.63
CA ALA A 79 -1.97 -8.94 -9.61
C ALA A 79 -1.30 -10.15 -8.97
N ARG A 80 -1.85 -10.68 -7.87
CA ARG A 80 -1.36 -11.92 -7.24
C ARG A 80 -1.51 -13.12 -8.16
N LYS A 81 -2.65 -13.25 -8.86
CA LYS A 81 -2.87 -14.33 -9.85
C LYS A 81 -1.92 -14.22 -11.05
N ALA A 82 -1.61 -13.00 -11.47
CA ALA A 82 -0.66 -12.73 -12.56
C ALA A 82 0.81 -12.88 -12.15
N GLY A 83 1.10 -13.16 -10.87
CA GLY A 83 2.46 -13.28 -10.34
C GLY A 83 3.17 -11.94 -10.13
N VAL A 84 2.47 -10.81 -10.24
CA VAL A 84 3.02 -9.47 -9.93
C VAL A 84 3.20 -9.29 -8.42
N LEU A 85 2.36 -9.94 -7.62
CA LEU A 85 2.47 -10.01 -6.17
C LEU A 85 2.64 -11.45 -5.71
N GLY A 86 3.39 -11.65 -4.63
CA GLY A 86 3.59 -12.94 -3.98
C GLY A 86 5.06 -13.22 -3.66
N VAL A 87 5.39 -14.50 -3.58
CA VAL A 87 6.73 -14.97 -3.17
C VAL A 87 7.82 -14.76 -4.23
N ASN A 88 7.44 -14.70 -5.50
CA ASN A 88 8.36 -14.50 -6.64
C ASN A 88 7.71 -13.50 -7.61
N VAL A 89 7.97 -12.21 -7.43
CA VAL A 89 7.43 -11.14 -8.28
C VAL A 89 7.90 -11.37 -9.71
N LEU A 90 6.98 -11.68 -10.62
CA LEU A 90 7.20 -11.97 -12.03
C LEU A 90 8.29 -13.04 -12.28
N GLY A 91 8.41 -14.02 -11.38
CA GLY A 91 9.44 -15.07 -11.46
C GLY A 91 10.85 -14.62 -11.05
N SER A 92 11.00 -13.40 -10.56
CA SER A 92 12.24 -12.91 -9.95
C SER A 92 12.45 -13.54 -8.56
N PRO A 93 13.67 -13.46 -7.99
CA PRO A 93 13.93 -13.93 -6.62
C PRO A 93 13.33 -13.01 -5.54
N ASN A 94 12.69 -11.90 -5.92
CA ASN A 94 12.13 -10.96 -4.96
C ASN A 94 10.70 -11.33 -4.56
N ALA A 95 10.39 -11.19 -3.27
CA ALA A 95 9.05 -11.36 -2.73
C ALA A 95 8.45 -10.01 -2.35
N PHE A 96 7.19 -9.77 -2.73
CA PHE A 96 6.40 -8.65 -2.24
C PHE A 96 4.91 -8.96 -2.36
N ASP A 97 4.16 -8.80 -1.28
CA ASP A 97 2.70 -8.92 -1.28
C ASP A 97 2.08 -7.77 -0.48
N MET A 98 0.81 -7.46 -0.71
CA MET A 98 0.12 -6.35 -0.08
C MET A 98 -1.34 -6.63 0.26
N GLU A 99 -1.86 -5.84 1.20
CA GLU A 99 -3.24 -5.90 1.67
C GLU A 99 -3.86 -4.51 1.76
N ILE A 100 -5.18 -4.45 1.56
CA ILE A 100 -5.96 -3.23 1.74
C ILE A 100 -6.50 -3.20 3.16
N ARG A 101 -6.30 -2.09 3.85
CA ARG A 101 -6.83 -1.81 5.19
C ARG A 101 -7.76 -0.61 5.09
N VAL A 102 -8.93 -0.73 5.70
CA VAL A 102 -9.96 0.31 5.65
C VAL A 102 -9.94 1.05 6.98
N GLY A 103 -9.86 2.37 6.93
CA GLY A 103 -9.93 3.20 8.12
C GLY A 103 -11.30 3.15 8.80
N ALA A 104 -11.35 3.49 10.08
CA ALA A 104 -12.58 3.52 10.88
C ALA A 104 -13.25 4.91 10.93
N GLY A 105 -13.01 5.77 9.94
CA GLY A 105 -13.63 7.11 9.86
C GLY A 105 -13.04 8.18 10.79
N ALA A 106 -11.83 7.98 11.32
CA ALA A 106 -11.15 8.98 12.13
C ALA A 106 -10.17 9.80 11.29
N TYR A 107 -10.47 11.10 11.11
CA TYR A 107 -9.62 12.10 10.43
C TYR A 107 -8.17 12.18 10.97
N VAL A 108 -7.92 11.68 12.19
CA VAL A 108 -6.60 11.67 12.85
C VAL A 108 -5.66 10.59 12.27
N CYS A 109 -6.15 9.67 11.46
CA CYS A 109 -5.36 8.55 10.92
C CYS A 109 -4.48 8.91 9.71
N GLY A 110 -4.51 10.14 9.20
CA GLY A 110 -3.66 10.59 8.09
C GLY A 110 -2.21 10.91 8.49
N GLU A 111 -1.90 10.99 9.79
CA GLU A 111 -0.54 11.21 10.30
C GLU A 111 0.20 9.86 10.42
N GLU A 112 1.47 9.80 9.97
CA GLU A 112 2.18 8.52 9.73
C GLU A 112 2.29 7.63 10.97
N THR A 113 2.36 8.21 12.17
CA THR A 113 2.43 7.48 13.45
C THR A 113 1.07 6.93 13.86
N SER A 114 0.00 7.70 13.63
CA SER A 114 -1.38 7.32 13.93
C SER A 114 -1.90 6.22 13.00
N LEU A 115 -1.45 6.22 11.75
CA LEU A 115 -1.75 5.17 10.76
C LEU A 115 -1.15 3.82 11.17
N LEU A 116 0.11 3.82 11.65
CA LEU A 116 0.76 2.59 12.12
C LEU A 116 0.03 1.99 13.34
N ASN A 117 -0.37 2.82 14.30
CA ASN A 117 -1.16 2.36 15.45
C ASN A 117 -2.53 1.80 15.01
N SER A 118 -3.21 2.43 14.05
CA SER A 118 -4.47 1.90 13.50
C SER A 118 -4.30 0.59 12.72
N LEU A 119 -3.11 0.33 12.17
CA LEU A 119 -2.80 -0.96 11.52
C LEU A 119 -2.58 -2.09 12.53
N GLU A 120 -2.21 -1.76 13.77
CA GLU A 120 -1.95 -2.69 14.87
C GLU A 120 -3.20 -3.04 15.70
N GLY A 121 -4.26 -2.22 15.66
CA GLY A 121 -5.55 -2.47 16.32
C GLY A 121 -5.93 -1.38 17.30
#